data_AF-B8HAP7-F1
#
_entry.id   AF-B8HAP7-F1
#
_cell.length_a   1.000
_cell.length_b   1.000
_cell.length_c   1.000
_cell.angle_alpha   90.00
_cell.angle_beta   90.00
_cell.angle_gamma   90.00
#
_symmetry.space_group_name_H-M   'P 1'
#
loop_
_entity.id
_entity.type
_entity.pdbx_description
1 polymer ?
#
loop_
_entity_poly.entity_id
_entity_poly.type
_entity_poly.pdbx_seq_one_letter_code
_entity_poly.pdbx_strand_id
1 'polypeptide(L)'
;MGTAGGLSGNLRTGTAGRDPVIDLVRFACLALVVVGHCMMVSPALHADGTVTTQNTLAEQHWFEPVIWIFMVMPLFFVTGGMTGLEAWRRLSANGGTAALFIRARLLRLVRPATALLAVMFLGLGAAQLLGVHPQVTGLMAAGAGMPLWFLAAYLAAQLNIPLLAALHRRAPWLTFLLLTALVVAVDCLRGTLPLLANINLLFLWCAVQQLGFLIADGKLAGLPRSGLAAVALAANVVLGAVTGLGLYPGNMLVNLNPPNLTLLLLGVSQAALMEAARPVLEGVASWPWLSRVLQIAGARSLTVYLWHLPLLVAMSGLLLVAPFPKPESGTPEWWWARAVVLPALLLLLLPVIAAFGRLEDTPTATPGSGAKPAAVGAAVVVVFLPVADAALGGLTLALLGTGAAFFALTQLILGAVPWRSPVPGHRTAAAGTRRRAGRRRGRKGIASGVK
;
A
#
# COMPACT_ATOMS: atom_id res chain seq x y z
N MET A 1 -8.76 -58.34 17.17
CA MET A 1 -7.30 -58.16 17.05
C MET A 1 -7.07 -57.52 15.67
N GLY A 2 -7.04 -56.19 15.54
CA GLY A 2 -5.88 -55.32 15.79
C GLY A 2 -4.94 -55.42 14.57
N THR A 3 -4.71 -54.41 13.73
CA THR A 3 -4.33 -53.01 14.05
C THR A 3 -4.63 -52.05 12.89
N ALA A 4 -5.26 -50.92 13.22
CA ALA A 4 -5.41 -49.76 12.34
C ALA A 4 -4.17 -48.86 12.45
N GLY A 5 -3.48 -48.62 11.33
CA GLY A 5 -2.42 -47.61 11.22
C GLY A 5 -3.02 -46.26 10.86
N GLY A 6 -3.16 -45.38 11.86
CA GLY A 6 -3.69 -44.04 11.70
C GLY A 6 -2.72 -43.11 10.96
N LEU A 7 -3.09 -42.72 9.73
CA LEU A 7 -2.56 -41.55 9.05
C LEU A 7 -3.07 -40.30 9.79
N SER A 8 -2.29 -39.80 10.74
CA SER A 8 -2.51 -38.49 11.33
C SER A 8 -2.06 -37.41 10.35
N GLY A 9 -2.87 -37.19 9.31
CA GLY A 9 -2.78 -36.01 8.45
C GLY A 9 -3.14 -34.79 9.29
N ASN A 10 -2.13 -34.00 9.62
CA ASN A 10 -2.27 -32.78 10.38
C ASN A 10 -3.09 -31.77 9.55
N LEU A 11 -4.41 -31.77 9.76
CA LEU A 11 -5.36 -30.79 9.25
C LEU A 11 -5.00 -29.42 9.83
N ARG A 12 -4.13 -28.68 9.14
CA ARG A 12 -3.93 -27.24 9.36
C ARG A 12 -5.18 -26.52 8.88
N THR A 13 -6.21 -26.46 9.71
CA THR A 13 -7.30 -25.50 9.60
C THR A 13 -6.78 -24.12 10.04
N GLY A 14 -5.93 -23.52 9.21
CA GLY A 14 -5.43 -22.15 9.35
C GLY A 14 -5.41 -21.49 7.97
N THR A 15 -6.32 -20.54 7.76
CA THR A 15 -6.37 -19.56 6.65
C THR A 15 -5.57 -19.92 5.39
N ALA A 16 -6.19 -20.66 4.48
CA ALA A 16 -5.62 -20.95 3.17
C ALA A 16 -5.23 -19.65 2.41
N GLY A 17 -3.96 -19.53 2.02
CA GLY A 17 -3.53 -18.65 0.91
C GLY A 17 -2.82 -17.33 1.23
N ARG A 18 -2.19 -17.16 2.40
CA ARG A 18 -1.42 -15.94 2.72
C ARG A 18 0.08 -16.25 2.85
N ASP A 19 0.91 -15.64 1.98
CA ASP A 19 2.37 -15.81 2.00
C ASP A 19 3.00 -14.88 3.07
N PRO A 20 3.55 -15.43 4.16
CA PRO A 20 4.11 -14.64 5.26
C PRO A 20 5.37 -13.87 4.85
N VAL A 21 6.10 -14.30 3.81
CA VAL A 21 7.25 -13.56 3.27
C VAL A 21 6.79 -12.26 2.64
N ILE A 22 5.70 -12.31 1.87
CA ILE A 22 5.15 -11.11 1.23
C ILE A 22 4.65 -10.12 2.30
N ASP A 23 3.98 -10.61 3.34
CA ASP A 23 3.55 -9.76 4.45
C ASP A 23 4.74 -9.09 5.16
N LEU A 24 5.81 -9.87 5.42
CA LEU A 24 7.04 -9.36 6.02
C LEU A 24 7.70 -8.28 5.16
N VAL A 25 7.86 -8.54 3.86
CA VAL A 25 8.47 -7.60 2.92
C VAL A 25 7.64 -6.31 2.82
N ARG A 26 6.31 -6.41 2.70
CA ARG A 26 5.44 -5.22 2.65
C ARG A 26 5.49 -4.42 3.95
N PHE A 27 5.55 -5.10 5.10
CA PHE A 27 5.71 -4.44 6.40
C PHE A 27 7.05 -3.71 6.49
N ALA A 28 8.15 -4.36 6.09
CA ALA A 28 9.48 -3.74 6.06
C ALA A 28 9.53 -2.53 5.12
N CYS A 29 8.92 -2.64 3.92
CA CYS A 29 8.80 -1.52 2.99
C CYS A 29 8.07 -0.34 3.62
N LEU A 30 6.93 -0.58 4.27
CA LEU A 30 6.15 0.47 4.93
C LEU A 30 6.92 1.11 6.09
N ALA A 31 7.53 0.29 6.95
CA ALA A 31 8.33 0.78 8.07
C ALA A 31 9.47 1.67 7.59
N LEU A 32 10.18 1.24 6.55
CA LEU A 32 11.27 2.02 5.97
C LEU A 32 10.78 3.31 5.32
N VAL A 33 9.64 3.32 4.64
CA VAL A 33 9.04 4.54 4.09
C VAL A 33 8.69 5.54 5.20
N VAL A 34 8.12 5.07 6.32
CA VAL A 34 7.83 5.93 7.48
C VAL A 34 9.10 6.52 8.07
N VAL A 35 10.14 5.70 8.25
CA VAL A 35 11.46 6.15 8.74
C VAL A 35 12.09 7.14 7.75
N GLY A 36 12.07 6.83 6.46
CA GLY A 36 12.58 7.68 5.38
C GLY A 36 11.91 9.04 5.37
N HIS A 37 10.57 9.10 5.44
CA HIS A 37 9.86 10.38 5.52
C HIS A 37 10.15 11.15 6.81
N CYS A 38 10.35 10.47 7.95
CA CYS A 38 10.83 11.12 9.17
C CYS A 38 12.20 11.76 8.98
N MET A 39 13.06 11.18 8.14
CA MET A 39 14.37 11.73 7.78
C MET A 39 14.31 12.72 6.61
N MET A 40 13.27 12.73 5.79
CA MET A 40 13.18 13.69 4.68
C MET A 40 12.70 15.05 5.16
N VAL A 41 11.62 15.06 5.96
CA VAL A 41 10.88 16.28 6.30
C VAL A 41 11.67 17.16 7.26
N SER A 42 12.13 18.29 6.76
CA SER A 42 12.78 19.33 7.55
C SER A 42 12.12 20.69 7.33
N PRO A 43 11.22 21.12 8.24
CA PRO A 43 10.67 22.47 8.22
C PRO A 43 11.71 23.46 8.75
N ALA A 44 11.97 24.53 8.00
CA ALA A 44 12.82 25.63 8.43
C ALA A 44 11.99 26.91 8.58
N LEU A 45 12.11 27.57 9.73
CA LEU A 45 11.58 28.91 9.96
C LEU A 45 12.75 29.89 9.89
N HIS A 46 12.68 30.82 8.95
CA HIS A 46 13.71 31.84 8.75
C HIS A 46 13.47 33.05 9.65
N ALA A 47 14.51 33.86 9.82
CA ALA A 47 14.47 35.07 10.63
C ALA A 47 13.48 36.12 10.11
N ASP A 48 13.15 36.09 8.82
CA ASP A 48 12.15 36.95 8.18
C ASP A 48 10.70 36.45 8.38
N GLY A 49 10.52 35.36 9.14
CA GLY A 49 9.21 34.75 9.41
C GLY A 49 8.71 33.81 8.31
N THR A 50 9.49 33.58 7.24
CA THR A 50 9.12 32.64 6.18
C THR A 50 9.38 31.19 6.58
N VAL A 51 8.53 30.28 6.12
CA VAL A 51 8.68 28.84 6.33
C VAL A 51 9.04 28.17 5.02
N THR A 52 10.08 27.34 5.01
CA THR A 52 10.38 26.42 3.91
C THR A 52 10.43 24.99 4.39
N THR A 53 10.36 24.06 3.44
CA THR A 53 10.58 22.63 3.67
C THR A 53 11.71 22.20 2.78
N GLN A 54 12.71 21.54 3.36
CA GLN A 54 13.79 20.88 2.67
C GLN A 54 13.61 19.37 2.71
N ASN A 55 14.17 18.69 1.71
CA ASN A 55 14.25 17.24 1.67
C ASN A 55 15.68 16.83 2.02
N THR A 56 15.92 16.65 3.33
CA THR A 56 17.28 16.41 3.85
C THR A 56 17.96 15.22 3.17
N LEU A 57 17.24 14.11 2.92
CA LEU A 57 17.83 12.95 2.25
C LEU A 57 18.17 13.20 0.78
N ALA A 58 17.45 14.08 0.09
CA ALA A 58 17.74 14.41 -1.31
C ALA A 58 18.97 15.32 -1.45
N GLU A 59 19.21 16.17 -0.45
CA GLU A 59 20.28 17.18 -0.46
C GLU A 59 21.64 16.62 0.01
N GLN A 60 21.65 15.46 0.67
CA GLN A 60 22.86 14.86 1.23
C GLN A 60 23.50 13.87 0.24
N HIS A 61 24.56 14.28 -0.46
CA HIS A 61 25.24 13.45 -1.47
C HIS A 61 25.75 12.11 -0.95
N TRP A 62 26.17 12.03 0.32
CA TRP A 62 26.62 10.76 0.93
C TRP A 62 25.49 9.74 1.04
N PHE A 63 24.22 10.17 0.96
CA PHE A 63 23.05 9.31 1.02
C PHE A 63 22.70 8.70 -0.35
N GLU A 64 23.27 9.17 -1.46
CA GLU A 64 23.02 8.64 -2.80
C GLU A 64 23.26 7.12 -2.94
N PRO A 65 24.40 6.55 -2.50
CA PRO A 65 24.57 5.09 -2.54
C PRO A 65 23.66 4.37 -1.53
N VAL A 66 23.34 5.03 -0.42
CA VAL A 66 22.50 4.48 0.65
C VAL A 66 21.05 4.31 0.17
N ILE A 67 20.55 5.27 -0.61
CA ILE A 67 19.17 5.22 -1.13
C ILE A 67 18.98 4.12 -2.16
N TRP A 68 20.03 3.58 -2.80
CA TRP A 68 19.87 2.42 -3.68
C TRP A 68 19.35 1.20 -2.92
N ILE A 69 19.80 1.01 -1.69
CA ILE A 69 19.34 -0.08 -0.83
C ILE A 69 17.95 0.23 -0.27
N PHE A 70 17.75 1.47 0.19
CA PHE A 70 16.54 1.86 0.91
C PHE A 70 15.38 2.33 0.01
N MET A 71 15.58 2.42 -1.30
CA MET A 71 14.51 2.73 -2.26
C MET A 71 13.62 1.50 -2.48
N VAL A 72 12.71 1.26 -1.53
CA VAL A 72 11.87 0.05 -1.45
C VAL A 72 10.60 0.09 -2.30
N MET A 73 10.33 1.21 -2.97
CA MET A 73 9.12 1.37 -3.79
C MET A 73 8.98 0.27 -4.86
N PRO A 74 10.02 -0.08 -5.65
CA PRO A 74 9.91 -1.16 -6.62
C PRO A 74 9.51 -2.49 -5.99
N LEU A 75 10.12 -2.88 -4.88
CA LEU A 75 9.79 -4.11 -4.16
C LEU A 75 8.32 -4.15 -3.68
N PHE A 76 7.75 -3.01 -3.30
CA PHE A 76 6.33 -2.92 -2.96
C PHE A 76 5.41 -3.20 -4.17
N PHE A 77 5.79 -2.73 -5.37
CA PHE A 77 5.05 -3.04 -6.61
C PHE A 77 5.23 -4.49 -7.04
N VAL A 78 6.40 -5.09 -6.86
CA VAL A 78 6.63 -6.53 -7.11
C VAL A 78 5.70 -7.38 -6.26
N THR A 79 5.70 -7.16 -4.94
CA THR A 79 4.81 -7.89 -4.02
C THR A 79 3.32 -7.59 -4.25
N GLY A 80 3.01 -6.35 -4.65
CA GLY A 80 1.68 -5.94 -5.12
C GLY A 80 1.22 -6.75 -6.34
N GLY A 81 2.13 -6.96 -7.30
CA GLY A 81 1.89 -7.80 -8.48
C GLY A 81 1.62 -9.25 -8.14
N MET A 82 2.43 -9.87 -7.28
CA MET A 82 2.24 -11.26 -6.85
C MET A 82 0.85 -11.46 -6.22
N THR A 83 0.56 -10.69 -5.17
CA THR A 83 -0.73 -10.78 -4.44
C THR A 83 -1.91 -10.33 -5.29
N GLY A 84 -1.69 -9.37 -6.19
CA GLY A 84 -2.65 -8.85 -7.14
C GLY A 84 -3.09 -9.89 -8.16
N LEU A 85 -2.13 -10.60 -8.77
CA LEU A 85 -2.37 -11.66 -9.73
C LEU A 85 -3.11 -12.84 -9.11
N GLU A 86 -2.68 -13.29 -7.92
CA GLU A 86 -3.37 -14.36 -7.20
C GLU A 86 -4.80 -13.96 -6.82
N ALA A 87 -5.01 -12.73 -6.35
CA ALA A 87 -6.34 -12.22 -6.04
C ALA A 87 -7.24 -12.18 -7.28
N TRP A 88 -6.69 -11.78 -8.43
CA TRP A 88 -7.40 -11.81 -9.72
C TRP A 88 -7.75 -13.24 -10.11
N ARG A 89 -6.80 -14.18 -10.08
CA ARG A 89 -7.03 -15.60 -10.37
C ARG A 89 -8.10 -16.21 -9.49
N ARG A 90 -8.04 -15.99 -8.16
CA ARG A 90 -9.05 -16.45 -7.20
C ARG A 90 -10.43 -15.88 -7.53
N LEU A 91 -10.52 -14.59 -7.83
CA LEU A 91 -11.78 -13.95 -8.19
C LEU A 91 -12.35 -14.50 -9.51
N SER A 92 -11.52 -14.61 -10.55
CA SER A 92 -11.94 -15.13 -11.86
C SER A 92 -12.35 -16.60 -11.79
N ALA A 93 -11.64 -17.43 -11.01
CA ALA A 93 -12.01 -18.82 -10.79
C ALA A 93 -13.40 -18.97 -10.13
N ASN A 94 -13.81 -17.99 -9.33
CA ASN A 94 -15.12 -17.92 -8.69
C ASN A 94 -16.17 -17.15 -9.54
N GLY A 95 -15.94 -16.99 -10.85
CA GLY A 95 -16.87 -16.32 -11.77
C GLY A 95 -16.92 -14.79 -11.65
N GLY A 96 -16.00 -14.17 -10.92
CA GLY A 96 -15.94 -12.72 -10.78
C GLY A 96 -15.38 -12.01 -12.03
N THR A 97 -15.79 -10.76 -12.24
CA THR A 97 -15.43 -9.95 -13.42
C THR A 97 -14.33 -8.93 -13.13
N ALA A 98 -13.71 -8.37 -14.19
CA ALA A 98 -12.76 -7.27 -14.08
C ALA A 98 -13.37 -6.04 -13.37
N ALA A 99 -14.64 -5.73 -13.65
CA ALA A 99 -15.36 -4.65 -13.00
C ALA A 99 -15.47 -4.87 -11.48
N LEU A 100 -15.73 -6.10 -11.03
CA LEU A 100 -15.78 -6.43 -9.61
C LEU A 100 -14.39 -6.31 -8.95
N PHE A 101 -13.33 -6.73 -9.64
CA PHE A 101 -11.95 -6.57 -9.16
C PHE A 101 -11.58 -5.09 -8.98
N ILE A 102 -11.81 -4.28 -10.02
CA ILE A 102 -11.51 -2.85 -10.03
C ILE A 102 -12.31 -2.14 -8.94
N ARG A 103 -13.63 -2.41 -8.84
CA ARG A 103 -14.48 -1.86 -7.76
C ARG A 103 -13.91 -2.15 -6.38
N ALA A 104 -13.49 -3.39 -6.14
CA ALA A 104 -12.97 -3.81 -4.84
C ALA A 104 -11.66 -3.08 -4.47
N ARG A 105 -10.76 -2.92 -5.45
CA ARG A 105 -9.48 -2.20 -5.27
C ARG A 105 -9.69 -0.71 -5.09
N LEU A 106 -10.58 -0.13 -5.89
CA LEU A 106 -10.91 1.29 -5.84
C LEU A 106 -11.52 1.66 -4.48
N LEU A 107 -12.56 0.95 -4.03
CA LEU A 107 -13.21 1.21 -2.73
C LEU A 107 -12.28 1.02 -1.53
N ARG A 108 -11.36 0.04 -1.59
CA ARG A 108 -10.39 -0.22 -0.50
C ARG A 108 -9.47 0.99 -0.29
N LEU A 109 -9.15 1.72 -1.34
CA LEU A 109 -8.25 2.85 -1.31
C LEU A 109 -8.96 4.18 -1.06
N VAL A 110 -10.04 4.41 -1.82
CA VAL A 110 -10.78 5.66 -1.87
C VAL A 110 -11.42 5.95 -0.51
N ARG A 111 -11.96 4.95 0.19
CA ARG A 111 -12.62 5.13 1.49
C ARG A 111 -11.69 5.75 2.55
N PRO A 112 -10.53 5.15 2.90
CA PRO A 112 -9.58 5.78 3.82
C PRO A 112 -9.04 7.12 3.30
N ALA A 113 -8.79 7.23 1.99
CA ALA A 113 -8.28 8.47 1.41
C ALA A 113 -9.29 9.64 1.48
N THR A 114 -10.60 9.38 1.33
CA THR A 114 -11.64 10.41 1.53
C THR A 114 -11.59 10.99 2.94
N ALA A 115 -11.46 10.12 3.95
CA ALA A 115 -11.38 10.56 5.34
C ALA A 115 -10.14 11.43 5.57
N LEU A 116 -8.99 11.03 5.03
CA LEU A 116 -7.78 11.84 5.11
C LEU A 116 -7.97 13.21 4.45
N LEU A 117 -8.41 13.25 3.19
CA LEU A 117 -8.58 14.50 2.44
C LEU A 117 -9.55 15.45 3.14
N ALA A 118 -10.66 14.92 3.67
CA ALA A 118 -11.63 15.71 4.44
C ALA A 118 -11.02 16.28 5.72
N VAL A 119 -10.27 15.48 6.48
CA VAL A 119 -9.62 15.95 7.72
C VAL A 119 -8.54 16.98 7.43
N MET A 120 -7.73 16.78 6.39
CA MET A 120 -6.72 17.78 5.98
C MET A 120 -7.37 19.08 5.53
N PHE A 121 -8.44 19.01 4.73
CA PHE A 121 -9.19 20.18 4.30
C PHE A 121 -9.73 20.99 5.49
N LEU A 122 -10.38 20.31 6.43
CA LEU A 122 -10.94 20.95 7.63
C LEU A 122 -9.84 21.50 8.54
N GLY A 123 -8.77 20.74 8.78
CA GLY A 123 -7.68 21.13 9.68
C GLY A 123 -6.89 22.32 9.14
N LEU A 124 -6.49 22.29 7.87
CA LEU A 124 -5.76 23.39 7.24
C LEU A 124 -6.65 24.61 6.98
N GLY A 125 -7.94 24.40 6.67
CA GLY A 125 -8.92 25.49 6.59
C GLY A 125 -9.11 26.19 7.93
N ALA A 126 -9.23 25.42 9.02
CA ALA A 126 -9.30 25.98 10.37
C ALA A 126 -8.01 26.73 10.74
N ALA A 127 -6.84 26.23 10.35
CA ALA A 127 -5.58 26.94 10.57
C ALA A 127 -5.56 28.31 9.86
N GLN A 128 -6.05 28.41 8.62
CA GLN A 128 -6.18 29.70 7.93
C GLN A 128 -7.14 30.64 8.65
N LEU A 129 -8.28 30.13 9.13
CA LEU A 129 -9.25 30.93 9.90
C LEU A 129 -8.67 31.44 11.24
N LEU A 130 -7.72 30.70 11.82
CA LEU A 130 -6.98 31.09 13.03
C LEU A 130 -5.78 32.00 12.72
N GLY A 131 -5.60 32.43 11.48
CA GLY A 131 -4.58 33.41 11.07
C GLY A 131 -3.28 32.81 10.52
N VAL A 132 -3.21 31.49 10.28
CA VAL A 132 -2.04 30.89 9.61
C VAL A 132 -2.02 31.31 8.14
N HIS A 133 -0.89 31.84 7.68
CA HIS A 133 -0.74 32.36 6.33
C HIS A 133 -1.01 31.27 5.26
N PRO A 134 -1.74 31.56 4.17
CA PRO A 134 -2.13 30.56 3.17
C PRO A 134 -0.94 29.78 2.58
N GLN A 135 0.19 30.45 2.39
CA GLN A 135 1.43 29.87 1.87
C GLN A 135 1.96 28.77 2.78
N VAL A 136 1.90 28.96 4.11
CA VAL A 136 2.30 27.94 5.09
C VAL A 136 1.35 26.75 5.02
N THR A 137 0.05 26.98 4.96
CA THR A 137 -0.93 25.88 4.83
C THR A 137 -0.82 25.14 3.48
N GLY A 138 -0.42 25.82 2.42
CA GLY A 138 -0.11 25.22 1.11
C GLY A 138 1.13 24.34 1.16
N LEU A 139 2.20 24.79 1.82
CA LEU A 139 3.40 23.98 2.06
C LEU A 139 3.08 22.75 2.91
N MET A 140 2.27 22.90 3.95
CA MET A 140 1.81 21.79 4.78
C MET A 140 0.94 20.80 3.97
N ALA A 141 0.02 21.29 3.14
CA ALA A 141 -0.78 20.45 2.25
C ALA A 141 0.11 19.64 1.31
N ALA A 142 1.06 20.30 0.63
CA ALA A 142 1.99 19.65 -0.30
C ALA A 142 2.86 18.59 0.39
N GLY A 143 3.43 18.90 1.56
CA GLY A 143 4.24 17.95 2.34
C GLY A 143 3.44 16.77 2.86
N ALA A 144 2.26 17.01 3.42
CA ALA A 144 1.39 15.97 3.96
C ALA A 144 0.78 15.08 2.86
N GLY A 145 0.53 15.67 1.70
CA GLY A 145 -0.01 15.00 0.51
C GLY A 145 1.01 14.36 -0.41
N MET A 146 2.31 14.56 -0.14
CA MET A 146 3.40 13.92 -0.88
C MET A 146 3.21 12.40 -1.11
N PRO A 147 2.72 11.57 -0.17
CA PRO A 147 2.61 10.13 -0.42
C PRO A 147 1.41 9.78 -1.32
N LEU A 148 0.51 10.72 -1.63
CA LEU A 148 -0.70 10.44 -2.40
C LEU A 148 -0.40 10.10 -3.88
N TRP A 149 0.68 10.62 -4.45
CA TRP A 149 1.05 10.28 -5.85
C TRP A 149 1.44 8.80 -5.97
N PHE A 150 2.16 8.23 -4.99
CA PHE A 150 2.48 6.80 -4.98
C PHE A 150 1.20 5.98 -4.85
N LEU A 151 0.25 6.43 -4.02
CA LEU A 151 -1.02 5.75 -3.85
C LEU A 151 -1.81 5.70 -5.16
N ALA A 152 -1.81 6.80 -5.90
CA ALA A 152 -2.40 6.89 -7.24
C ALA A 152 -1.70 5.98 -8.25
N ALA A 153 -0.36 5.99 -8.29
CA ALA A 153 0.43 5.11 -9.16
C ALA A 153 0.20 3.62 -8.83
N TYR A 154 0.17 3.28 -7.54
CA TYR A 154 -0.14 1.94 -7.06
C TYR A 154 -1.56 1.52 -7.44
N LEU A 155 -2.55 2.40 -7.25
CA LEU A 155 -3.91 2.14 -7.71
C LEU A 155 -3.94 1.89 -9.21
N ALA A 156 -3.33 2.76 -10.01
CA ALA A 156 -3.30 2.64 -11.47
C ALA A 156 -2.71 1.28 -11.90
N ALA A 157 -1.58 0.87 -11.34
CA ALA A 157 -0.99 -0.44 -11.60
C ALA A 157 -1.94 -1.59 -11.22
N GLN A 158 -2.56 -1.50 -10.04
CA GLN A 158 -3.50 -2.51 -9.54
C GLN A 158 -4.78 -2.60 -10.38
N LEU A 159 -5.29 -1.48 -10.90
CA LEU A 159 -6.47 -1.46 -11.78
C LEU A 159 -6.17 -2.10 -13.14
N ASN A 160 -4.91 -2.09 -13.58
CA ASN A 160 -4.47 -2.73 -14.81
C ASN A 160 -4.22 -4.23 -14.69
N ILE A 161 -4.31 -4.82 -13.48
CA ILE A 161 -4.07 -6.27 -13.27
C ILE A 161 -4.92 -7.16 -14.19
N PRO A 162 -6.24 -6.97 -14.38
CA PRO A 162 -7.02 -7.85 -15.26
C PRO A 162 -6.51 -7.87 -16.71
N LEU A 163 -6.13 -6.70 -17.24
CA LEU A 163 -5.57 -6.55 -18.58
C LEU A 163 -4.17 -7.19 -18.66
N LEU A 164 -3.28 -6.81 -17.74
CA LEU A 164 -1.91 -7.30 -17.72
C LEU A 164 -1.85 -8.82 -17.46
N ALA A 165 -2.76 -9.36 -16.64
CA ALA A 165 -2.85 -10.80 -16.42
C ALA A 165 -3.30 -11.55 -17.69
N ALA A 166 -4.19 -10.96 -18.49
CA ALA A 166 -4.59 -11.53 -19.78
C ALA A 166 -3.44 -11.53 -20.80
N LEU A 167 -2.63 -10.46 -20.84
CA LEU A 167 -1.43 -10.38 -21.66
C LEU A 167 -0.34 -11.35 -21.16
N HIS A 168 -0.12 -11.38 -19.83
CA HIS A 168 0.85 -12.24 -19.17
C HIS A 168 0.60 -13.71 -19.44
N ARG A 169 -0.67 -14.15 -19.39
CA ARG A 169 -1.05 -15.55 -19.66
C ARG A 169 -0.69 -15.99 -21.09
N ARG A 170 -0.71 -15.06 -22.06
CA ARG A 170 -0.37 -15.35 -23.46
C ARG A 170 1.13 -15.30 -23.72
N ALA A 171 1.78 -14.23 -23.26
CA ALA A 171 3.19 -13.98 -23.52
C ALA A 171 3.82 -13.19 -22.35
N PRO A 172 4.25 -13.85 -21.27
CA PRO A 172 4.65 -13.18 -20.03
C PRO A 172 5.89 -12.29 -20.22
N TRP A 173 6.91 -12.82 -20.91
CA TRP A 173 8.13 -12.09 -21.24
C TRP A 173 7.91 -10.99 -22.25
N LEU A 174 7.12 -11.22 -23.31
CA LEU A 174 6.80 -10.18 -24.29
C LEU A 174 6.07 -9.00 -23.64
N THR A 175 5.14 -9.28 -22.72
CA THR A 175 4.42 -8.23 -21.98
C THR A 175 5.39 -7.40 -21.13
N PHE A 176 6.32 -8.06 -20.43
CA PHE A 176 7.34 -7.38 -19.63
C PHE A 176 8.30 -6.54 -20.49
N LEU A 177 8.78 -7.10 -21.61
CA LEU A 177 9.67 -6.42 -22.54
C LEU A 177 8.98 -5.24 -23.23
N LEU A 178 7.71 -5.36 -23.59
CA LEU A 178 6.93 -4.27 -24.18
C LEU A 178 6.78 -3.10 -23.19
N LEU A 179 6.43 -3.38 -21.93
CA LEU A 179 6.35 -2.34 -20.89
C LEU A 179 7.71 -1.68 -20.65
N THR A 180 8.78 -2.47 -20.63
CA THR A 180 10.15 -1.97 -20.51
C THR A 180 10.53 -1.08 -21.70
N ALA A 181 10.19 -1.48 -22.92
CA ALA A 181 10.44 -0.69 -24.12
C ALA A 181 9.67 0.64 -24.10
N LEU A 182 8.42 0.64 -23.61
CA LEU A 182 7.64 1.87 -23.41
C LEU A 182 8.29 2.79 -22.38
N VAL A 183 8.81 2.27 -21.27
CA VAL A 183 9.57 3.07 -20.28
C VAL A 183 10.78 3.74 -20.92
N VAL A 184 11.58 2.98 -21.66
CA VAL A 184 12.77 3.49 -22.35
C VAL A 184 12.39 4.54 -23.40
N ALA A 185 11.32 4.31 -24.18
CA ALA A 185 10.84 5.26 -25.16
C ALA A 185 10.44 6.60 -24.53
N VAL A 186 9.73 6.57 -23.39
CA VAL A 186 9.39 7.78 -22.63
C VAL A 186 10.63 8.44 -22.05
N ASP A 187 11.59 7.68 -21.52
CA ASP A 187 12.84 8.22 -20.98
C ASP A 187 13.65 8.94 -22.07
N CYS A 188 13.73 8.40 -23.29
CA CYS A 188 14.41 9.05 -24.42
C CYS A 188 13.77 10.39 -24.81
N LEU A 189 12.45 10.54 -24.63
CA LEU A 189 11.71 11.75 -24.98
C LEU A 189 11.61 12.76 -23.83
N ARG A 190 12.05 12.39 -22.62
CA ARG A 190 11.80 13.18 -21.39
C ARG A 190 12.49 14.53 -21.37
N GLY A 191 13.63 14.66 -22.05
CA GLY A 191 14.36 15.93 -22.15
C GLY A 191 13.66 16.95 -23.05
N THR A 192 12.97 16.48 -24.09
CA THR A 192 12.24 17.33 -25.05
C THR A 192 10.78 17.54 -24.67
N LEU A 193 10.15 16.55 -24.02
CA LEU A 193 8.75 16.57 -23.62
C LEU A 193 8.62 16.21 -22.13
N PRO A 194 8.95 17.15 -21.21
CA PRO A 194 8.99 16.85 -19.77
C PRO A 194 7.66 16.34 -19.20
N LEU A 195 6.53 16.84 -19.72
CA LEU A 195 5.20 16.38 -19.30
C LEU A 195 4.92 14.92 -19.68
N LEU A 196 5.51 14.42 -20.78
CA LEU A 196 5.36 13.05 -21.24
C LEU A 196 5.99 12.05 -20.24
N ALA A 197 7.01 12.48 -19.51
CA ALA A 197 7.69 11.64 -18.53
C ALA A 197 6.76 11.14 -17.42
N ASN A 198 5.68 11.88 -17.12
CA ASN A 198 4.66 11.45 -16.15
C ASN A 198 3.93 10.17 -16.58
N ILE A 199 3.91 9.83 -17.87
CA ILE A 199 3.32 8.57 -18.35
C ILE A 199 4.08 7.34 -17.80
N ASN A 200 5.36 7.48 -17.44
CA ASN A 200 6.09 6.42 -16.76
C ASN A 200 5.52 6.07 -15.39
N LEU A 201 4.70 6.93 -14.76
CA LEU A 201 3.90 6.55 -13.57
C LEU A 201 2.94 5.40 -13.87
N LEU A 202 2.61 5.14 -15.13
CA LEU A 202 1.87 3.96 -15.51
C LEU A 202 2.82 2.85 -15.98
N PHE A 203 3.63 3.11 -17.01
CA PHE A 203 4.41 2.06 -17.67
C PHE A 203 5.47 1.43 -16.75
N LEU A 204 6.22 2.24 -16.00
CA LEU A 204 7.25 1.71 -15.10
C LEU A 204 6.64 0.82 -14.03
N TRP A 205 5.63 1.33 -13.33
CA TRP A 205 5.03 0.62 -12.21
C TRP A 205 4.26 -0.62 -12.67
N CYS A 206 3.66 -0.60 -13.87
CA CYS A 206 3.14 -1.81 -14.51
C CYS A 206 4.26 -2.81 -14.87
N ALA A 207 5.43 -2.35 -15.36
CA ALA A 207 6.57 -3.22 -15.65
C ALA A 207 7.11 -3.90 -14.38
N VAL A 208 7.24 -3.13 -13.29
CA VAL A 208 7.68 -3.66 -11.98
C VAL A 208 6.62 -4.60 -11.40
N GLN A 209 5.32 -4.29 -11.54
CA GLN A 209 4.23 -5.20 -11.16
C GLN A 209 4.30 -6.52 -11.94
N GLN A 210 4.66 -6.46 -13.23
CA GLN A 210 4.81 -7.61 -14.09
C GLN A 210 5.98 -8.53 -13.66
N LEU A 211 7.03 -8.00 -13.02
CA LEU A 211 8.06 -8.82 -12.35
C LEU A 211 7.43 -9.68 -11.25
N GLY A 212 6.51 -9.11 -10.47
CA GLY A 212 5.74 -9.85 -9.48
C GLY A 212 4.92 -10.99 -10.10
N PHE A 213 4.37 -10.80 -11.31
CA PHE A 213 3.65 -11.87 -12.01
C PHE A 213 4.59 -13.00 -12.43
N LEU A 214 5.78 -12.66 -12.94
CA LEU A 214 6.80 -13.63 -13.32
C LEU A 214 7.27 -14.46 -12.10
N ILE A 215 7.43 -13.83 -10.93
CA ILE A 215 7.74 -14.54 -9.69
C ILE A 215 6.59 -15.46 -9.28
N ALA A 216 5.36 -14.97 -9.29
CA ALA A 216 4.17 -15.76 -8.92
C ALA A 216 3.96 -16.99 -9.82
N ASP A 217 4.41 -16.94 -11.08
CA ASP A 217 4.41 -18.07 -12.02
C ASP A 217 5.68 -18.92 -11.97
N GLY A 218 6.54 -18.70 -10.98
CA GLY A 218 7.76 -19.47 -10.74
C GLY A 218 8.87 -19.22 -11.75
N LYS A 219 8.77 -18.22 -12.63
CA LYS A 219 9.80 -17.93 -13.65
C LYS A 219 11.13 -17.49 -13.05
N LEU A 220 11.08 -16.73 -11.96
CA LEU A 220 12.26 -16.35 -11.18
C LEU A 220 12.53 -17.36 -10.05
N ALA A 221 11.49 -17.81 -9.35
CA ALA A 221 11.64 -18.78 -8.24
C ALA A 221 12.20 -20.14 -8.70
N GLY A 222 12.11 -20.48 -9.99
CA GLY A 222 12.71 -21.68 -10.56
C GLY A 222 14.22 -21.58 -10.83
N LEU A 223 14.84 -20.41 -10.68
CA LEU A 223 16.29 -20.24 -10.83
C LEU A 223 17.04 -20.69 -9.57
N PRO A 224 18.25 -21.28 -9.71
CA PRO A 224 19.11 -21.52 -8.55
C PRO A 224 19.55 -20.19 -7.93
N ARG A 225 19.98 -20.21 -6.66
CA ARG A 225 20.46 -19.02 -5.94
C ARG A 225 21.58 -18.27 -6.69
N SER A 226 22.46 -18.99 -7.39
CA SER A 226 23.49 -18.39 -8.25
C SER A 226 22.91 -17.65 -9.45
N GLY A 227 21.84 -18.18 -10.05
CA GLY A 227 21.11 -17.51 -11.13
C GLY A 227 20.41 -16.24 -10.66
N LEU A 228 19.77 -16.29 -9.49
CA LEU A 228 19.18 -15.10 -8.86
C LEU A 228 20.23 -14.04 -8.50
N ALA A 229 21.38 -14.46 -7.95
CA ALA A 229 22.50 -13.57 -7.69
C ALA A 229 23.06 -12.95 -8.97
N ALA A 230 23.15 -13.71 -10.06
CA ALA A 230 23.58 -13.21 -11.36
C ALA A 230 22.60 -12.18 -11.95
N VAL A 231 21.29 -12.40 -11.82
CA VAL A 231 20.26 -11.42 -12.23
C VAL A 231 20.38 -10.13 -11.41
N ALA A 232 20.51 -10.25 -10.08
CA ALA A 232 20.68 -9.10 -9.22
C ALA A 232 21.97 -8.33 -9.57
N LEU A 233 23.09 -9.03 -9.74
CA LEU A 233 24.36 -8.42 -10.12
C LEU A 233 24.26 -7.72 -11.48
N ALA A 234 23.71 -8.38 -12.50
CA ALA A 234 23.55 -7.80 -13.83
C ALA A 234 22.71 -6.53 -13.80
N ALA A 235 21.58 -6.54 -13.06
CA ALA A 235 20.74 -5.37 -12.90
C ALA A 235 21.49 -4.19 -12.23
N ASN A 236 22.28 -4.46 -11.19
CA ASN A 236 23.09 -3.43 -10.53
C ASN A 236 24.25 -2.94 -11.40
N VAL A 237 24.89 -3.80 -12.20
CA VAL A 237 25.94 -3.41 -13.15
C VAL A 237 25.38 -2.47 -14.21
N VAL A 238 24.22 -2.80 -14.80
CA VAL A 238 23.56 -1.91 -15.76
C VAL A 238 23.15 -0.60 -15.08
N LEU A 239 22.59 -0.66 -13.87
CA LEU A 239 22.21 0.52 -13.10
C LEU A 239 23.41 1.44 -12.80
N GLY A 240 24.54 0.85 -12.40
CA GLY A 240 25.82 1.54 -12.19
C GLY A 240 26.37 2.14 -13.47
N ALA A 241 26.27 1.44 -14.60
CA ALA A 241 26.71 1.95 -15.88
C ALA A 241 25.88 3.15 -16.32
N VAL A 242 24.54 3.08 -16.28
CA VAL A 242 23.70 4.18 -16.78
C VAL A 242 23.75 5.42 -15.88
N THR A 243 23.96 5.26 -14.57
CA THR A 243 24.16 6.39 -13.65
C THR A 243 25.58 6.94 -13.72
N GLY A 244 26.59 6.07 -13.78
CA GLY A 244 28.00 6.45 -13.92
C GLY A 244 28.35 7.15 -15.24
N LEU A 245 27.62 6.83 -16.32
CA LEU A 245 27.70 7.54 -17.61
C LEU A 245 26.93 8.87 -17.61
N GLY A 246 26.23 9.21 -16.53
CA GLY A 246 25.43 10.44 -16.44
C GLY A 246 24.14 10.43 -17.27
N LEU A 247 23.68 9.26 -17.75
CA LEU A 247 22.41 9.15 -18.48
C LEU A 247 21.21 9.37 -17.56
N TYR A 248 21.35 8.98 -16.30
CA TYR A 248 20.36 9.19 -15.24
C TYR A 248 21.04 9.69 -13.96
N PRO A 249 20.34 10.49 -13.13
CA PRO A 249 20.82 10.84 -11.79
C PRO A 249 21.11 9.58 -10.95
N GLY A 250 22.22 9.60 -10.21
CA GLY A 250 22.57 8.54 -9.26
C GLY A 250 21.61 8.48 -8.06
N ASN A 251 20.97 9.59 -7.72
CA ASN A 251 20.01 9.67 -6.62
C ASN A 251 18.65 9.06 -7.01
N MET A 252 18.39 7.83 -6.56
CA MET A 252 17.13 7.12 -6.83
C MET A 252 15.89 7.83 -6.26
N LEU A 253 16.05 8.72 -5.27
CA LEU A 253 14.96 9.52 -4.71
C LEU A 253 14.43 10.54 -5.72
N VAL A 254 15.33 11.17 -6.46
CA VAL A 254 14.99 12.11 -7.55
C VAL A 254 14.35 11.36 -8.72
N ASN A 255 14.79 10.13 -8.97
CA ASN A 255 14.26 9.29 -10.02
C ASN A 255 12.82 8.80 -9.79
N LEU A 256 12.18 9.10 -8.66
CA LEU A 256 10.81 8.68 -8.33
C LEU A 256 9.70 9.44 -9.09
N ASN A 257 9.93 10.71 -9.41
CA ASN A 257 8.89 11.56 -9.97
C ASN A 257 9.48 12.57 -10.98
N PRO A 258 9.37 12.32 -12.30
CA PRO A 258 8.76 11.15 -12.92
C PRO A 258 9.65 9.89 -12.87
N PRO A 259 9.07 8.69 -12.63
CA PRO A 259 9.78 7.42 -12.59
C PRO A 259 10.50 7.11 -13.90
N ASN A 260 11.63 6.40 -13.83
CA ASN A 260 12.43 6.05 -15.00
C ASN A 260 13.10 4.68 -14.88
N LEU A 261 13.80 4.25 -15.94
CA LEU A 261 14.42 2.93 -16.08
C LEU A 261 15.24 2.49 -14.86
N THR A 262 15.90 3.41 -14.17
CA THR A 262 16.72 3.08 -12.98
C THR A 262 15.94 2.34 -11.90
N LEU A 263 14.68 2.72 -11.68
CA LEU A 263 13.80 2.08 -10.70
C LEU A 263 13.32 0.69 -11.14
N LEU A 264 13.22 0.44 -12.45
CA LEU A 264 12.93 -0.89 -12.98
C LEU A 264 14.13 -1.81 -12.77
N LEU A 265 15.35 -1.35 -13.08
CA LEU A 265 16.58 -2.10 -12.81
C LEU A 265 16.72 -2.42 -11.32
N LEU A 266 16.43 -1.43 -10.47
CA LEU A 266 16.43 -1.64 -9.03
C LEU A 266 15.37 -2.66 -8.60
N GLY A 267 14.17 -2.60 -9.17
CA GLY A 267 13.11 -3.59 -8.95
C GLY A 267 13.48 -5.01 -9.37
N VAL A 268 14.20 -5.18 -10.50
CA VAL A 268 14.73 -6.47 -10.94
C VAL A 268 15.74 -7.01 -9.91
N SER A 269 16.67 -6.17 -9.47
CA SER A 269 17.65 -6.53 -8.42
C SER A 269 16.95 -6.95 -7.13
N GLN A 270 16.05 -6.11 -6.62
CA GLN A 270 15.33 -6.36 -5.37
C GLN A 270 14.44 -7.61 -5.45
N ALA A 271 13.77 -7.85 -6.58
CA ALA A 271 12.98 -9.05 -6.81
C ALA A 271 13.83 -10.33 -6.77
N ALA A 272 14.99 -10.31 -7.43
CA ALA A 272 15.91 -11.44 -7.45
C ALA A 272 16.54 -11.70 -6.06
N LEU A 273 16.92 -10.64 -5.34
CA LEU A 273 17.44 -10.74 -3.97
C LEU A 273 16.38 -11.26 -3.00
N MET A 274 15.14 -10.79 -3.10
CA MET A 274 14.02 -11.27 -2.29
C MET A 274 13.82 -12.79 -2.47
N GLU A 275 13.80 -13.28 -3.71
CA GLU A 275 13.66 -14.71 -3.98
C GLU A 275 14.90 -15.51 -3.55
N ALA A 276 16.11 -14.97 -3.70
CA ALA A 276 17.32 -15.62 -3.21
C ALA A 276 17.33 -15.75 -1.67
N ALA A 277 16.81 -14.73 -0.99
CA ALA A 277 16.68 -14.65 0.47
C ALA A 277 15.41 -15.33 1.01
N ARG A 278 14.51 -15.85 0.15
CA ARG A 278 13.21 -16.40 0.56
C ARG A 278 13.31 -17.39 1.74
N PRO A 279 14.23 -18.36 1.79
CA PRO A 279 14.33 -19.30 2.93
C PRO A 279 14.67 -18.62 4.26
N VAL A 280 15.48 -17.55 4.22
CA VAL A 280 15.78 -16.75 5.41
C VAL A 280 14.55 -15.95 5.83
N LEU A 281 13.87 -15.33 4.86
CA LEU A 281 12.65 -14.56 5.12
C LEU A 281 11.51 -15.44 5.67
N GLU A 282 11.37 -16.67 5.19
CA GLU A 282 10.43 -17.66 5.73
C GLU A 282 10.76 -18.02 7.18
N GLY A 283 12.05 -18.24 7.48
CA GLY A 283 12.54 -18.47 8.84
C GLY A 283 12.17 -17.32 9.78
N VAL A 284 12.43 -16.08 9.36
CA VAL A 284 12.10 -14.86 10.13
C VAL A 284 10.58 -14.72 10.30
N ALA A 285 9.81 -14.86 9.21
CA ALA A 285 8.36 -14.69 9.24
C ALA A 285 7.64 -15.78 10.06
N SER A 286 8.29 -16.93 10.29
CA SER A 286 7.76 -18.00 11.14
C SER A 286 7.79 -17.70 12.64
N TRP A 287 8.50 -16.64 13.08
CA TRP A 287 8.58 -16.29 14.49
C TRP A 287 7.19 -15.90 15.06
N PRO A 288 6.71 -16.54 16.15
CA PRO A 288 5.32 -16.39 16.60
C PRO A 288 4.92 -14.96 17.01
N TRP A 289 5.86 -14.19 17.53
CA TRP A 289 5.62 -12.79 17.89
C TRP A 289 5.58 -11.90 16.65
N LEU A 290 6.48 -12.12 15.68
CA LEU A 290 6.55 -11.34 14.45
C LEU A 290 5.33 -11.59 13.58
N SER A 291 4.90 -12.85 13.43
CA SER A 291 3.68 -13.19 12.69
C SER A 291 2.45 -12.47 13.25
N ARG A 292 2.33 -12.33 14.57
CA ARG A 292 1.26 -11.54 15.21
C ARG A 292 1.38 -10.06 14.87
N VAL A 293 2.58 -9.48 14.95
CA VAL A 293 2.84 -8.08 14.57
C VAL A 293 2.46 -7.85 13.11
N LEU A 294 2.89 -8.71 12.19
CA LEU A 294 2.59 -8.61 10.75
C LEU A 294 1.09 -8.69 10.47
N GLN A 295 0.34 -9.53 11.20
CA GLN A 295 -1.12 -9.61 11.06
C GLN A 295 -1.80 -8.31 11.48
N ILE A 296 -1.42 -7.75 12.63
CA ILE A 296 -2.01 -6.52 13.17
C ILE A 296 -1.62 -5.32 12.30
N ALA A 297 -0.32 -5.16 12.03
CA ALA A 297 0.19 -4.04 11.26
C ALA A 297 -0.26 -4.08 9.79
N GLY A 298 -0.30 -5.28 9.19
CA GLY A 298 -0.77 -5.47 7.82
C GLY A 298 -2.23 -5.04 7.62
N ALA A 299 -3.08 -5.25 8.62
CA ALA A 299 -4.50 -4.84 8.62
C ALA A 299 -4.71 -3.32 8.74
N ARG A 300 -3.65 -2.57 9.07
CA ARG A 300 -3.68 -1.11 9.28
C ARG A 300 -2.65 -0.38 8.41
N SER A 301 -2.09 -1.08 7.44
CA SER A 301 -0.98 -0.58 6.61
C SER A 301 -1.37 0.64 5.80
N LEU A 302 -2.61 0.70 5.28
CA LEU A 302 -3.07 1.84 4.50
C LEU A 302 -3.32 3.06 5.40
N THR A 303 -3.85 2.86 6.62
CA THR A 303 -4.01 3.95 7.60
C THR A 303 -2.66 4.51 8.02
N VAL A 304 -1.69 3.67 8.37
CA VAL A 304 -0.33 4.14 8.69
C VAL A 304 0.27 4.90 7.51
N TYR A 305 0.15 4.34 6.30
CA TYR A 305 0.64 4.98 5.09
C TYR A 305 -0.01 6.34 4.81
N LEU A 306 -1.33 6.48 5.00
CA LEU A 306 -2.04 7.73 4.72
C LEU A 306 -1.75 8.82 5.75
N TRP A 307 -1.58 8.45 7.02
CA TRP A 307 -1.60 9.43 8.11
C TRP A 307 -0.23 9.82 8.65
N HIS A 308 0.83 9.03 8.40
CA HIS A 308 2.14 9.32 8.98
C HIS A 308 2.70 10.70 8.55
N LEU A 309 2.61 11.08 7.26
CA LEU A 309 3.07 12.39 6.80
C LEU A 309 2.19 13.56 7.26
N PRO A 310 0.85 13.48 7.18
CA PRO A 310 -0.03 14.49 7.78
C PRO A 310 0.23 14.71 9.27
N LEU A 311 0.45 13.65 10.05
CA LEU A 311 0.81 13.76 11.46
C LEU A 311 2.20 14.37 11.65
N LEU A 312 3.18 13.97 10.84
CA LEU A 312 4.54 14.51 10.89
C LEU A 312 4.54 16.02 10.56
N VAL A 313 3.74 16.45 9.59
CA VAL A 313 3.55 17.86 9.21
C VAL A 313 2.79 18.63 10.30
N ALA A 314 1.74 18.05 10.87
CA ALA A 314 1.01 18.68 11.98
C ALA A 314 1.93 18.88 13.20
N MET A 315 2.69 17.85 13.58
CA MET A 315 3.70 17.92 14.64
C MET A 315 4.78 18.95 14.31
N SER A 316 5.25 18.98 13.07
CA SER A 316 6.21 19.99 12.59
C SER A 316 5.67 21.41 12.74
N GLY A 317 4.42 21.65 12.34
CA GLY A 317 3.75 22.94 12.50
C GLY A 317 3.63 23.38 13.96
N LEU A 318 3.34 22.44 14.87
CA LEU A 318 3.31 22.70 16.31
C LEU A 318 4.70 23.00 16.87
N LEU A 319 5.74 22.30 16.41
CA LEU A 319 7.13 22.54 16.83
C LEU A 319 7.65 23.90 16.36
N LEU A 320 7.18 24.41 15.23
CA LEU A 320 7.54 25.75 14.74
C LEU A 320 7.11 26.86 15.71
N VAL A 321 5.94 26.71 16.35
CA VAL A 321 5.43 27.67 17.34
C VAL A 321 5.89 27.40 18.77
N ALA A 322 6.45 26.22 19.04
CA ALA A 322 6.93 25.85 20.36
C ALA A 322 8.39 26.30 20.61
N PRO A 323 8.78 26.60 21.86
CA PRO A 323 10.14 27.00 22.24
C PRO A 323 11.09 25.79 22.31
N PHE A 324 11.05 24.91 21.31
CA PHE A 324 11.96 23.79 21.16
C PHE A 324 13.12 24.13 20.21
N PRO A 325 14.33 23.57 20.44
CA PRO A 325 15.43 23.64 19.48
C PRO A 325 14.99 23.11 18.12
N LYS A 326 15.43 23.79 17.06
CA LYS A 326 15.16 23.44 15.66
C LYS A 326 16.49 23.22 14.96
N PRO A 327 17.12 22.04 15.11
CA PRO A 327 18.40 21.76 14.50
C PRO A 327 18.35 21.96 12.98
N GLU A 328 19.40 22.51 12.41
CA GLU A 328 19.51 22.71 10.96
C GLU A 328 19.59 21.35 10.24
N SER A 329 18.94 21.27 9.08
CA SER A 329 18.90 20.05 8.25
C SER A 329 20.29 19.47 8.01
N GLY A 330 20.45 18.17 8.20
CA GLY A 330 21.71 17.46 7.91
C GLY A 330 22.78 17.54 8.99
N THR A 331 22.60 18.35 10.04
CA THR A 331 23.51 18.42 11.19
C THR A 331 23.40 17.16 12.09
N PRO A 332 24.45 16.79 12.86
CA PRO A 332 24.38 15.67 13.81
C PRO A 332 23.21 15.77 14.80
N GLU A 333 22.91 16.98 15.28
CA GLU A 333 21.80 17.26 16.18
C GLU A 333 20.45 16.94 15.53
N TRP A 334 20.31 17.24 14.24
CA TRP A 334 19.11 16.93 13.46
C TRP A 334 18.91 15.41 13.34
N TRP A 335 19.98 14.64 13.13
CA TRP A 335 19.91 13.17 13.07
C TRP A 335 19.47 12.57 14.40
N TRP A 336 20.00 13.09 15.52
CA TRP A 336 19.59 12.67 16.86
C TRP A 336 18.17 13.08 17.25
N ALA A 337 17.68 14.22 16.77
CA ALA A 337 16.28 14.58 16.94
C ALA A 337 15.32 13.52 16.35
N ARG A 338 15.71 12.80 15.29
CA ARG A 338 14.88 11.76 14.66
C ARG A 338 14.65 10.55 15.56
N ALA A 339 15.55 10.26 16.49
CA ALA A 339 15.35 9.22 17.49
C ALA A 339 14.16 9.51 18.43
N VAL A 340 13.79 10.78 18.60
CA VAL A 340 12.62 11.22 19.40
C VAL A 340 11.38 11.40 18.51
N VAL A 341 11.55 11.99 17.32
CA VAL A 341 10.47 12.23 16.36
C VAL A 341 9.78 10.93 15.93
N LEU A 342 10.54 9.87 15.67
CA LEU A 342 9.97 8.60 15.20
C LEU A 342 9.04 7.96 16.27
N PRO A 343 9.46 7.74 17.53
CA PRO A 343 8.55 7.30 18.58
C PRO A 343 7.35 8.22 18.79
N ALA A 344 7.54 9.54 18.76
CA ALA A 344 6.44 10.49 18.89
C ALA A 344 5.41 10.31 17.76
N LEU A 345 5.86 10.14 16.52
CA LEU A 345 4.99 9.86 15.38
C LEU A 345 4.24 8.53 15.54
N LEU A 346 4.93 7.47 16.00
CA LEU A 346 4.30 6.17 16.25
C LEU A 346 3.23 6.26 17.34
N LEU A 347 3.45 7.06 18.38
CA LEU A 347 2.44 7.32 19.41
C LEU A 347 1.24 8.08 18.86
N LEU A 348 1.46 9.10 18.02
CA LEU A 348 0.39 9.87 17.35
C LEU A 348 -0.42 9.01 16.36
N LEU A 349 0.18 7.97 15.78
CA LEU A 349 -0.52 7.03 14.90
C LEU A 349 -1.52 6.14 15.65
N LEU A 350 -1.32 5.84 16.93
CA LEU A 350 -2.21 4.96 17.71
C LEU A 350 -3.68 5.44 17.75
N PRO A 351 -3.99 6.70 18.13
CA PRO A 351 -5.38 7.19 18.13
C PRO A 351 -5.97 7.24 16.72
N VAL A 352 -5.15 7.54 15.70
CA VAL A 352 -5.59 7.55 14.29
C VAL A 352 -5.96 6.16 13.81
N ILE A 353 -5.15 5.15 14.13
CA ILE A 353 -5.45 3.75 13.84
C ILE A 353 -6.75 3.31 14.53
N ALA A 354 -6.96 3.74 15.78
CA ALA A 354 -8.20 3.44 16.51
C ALA A 354 -9.44 4.10 15.86
N ALA A 355 -9.31 5.35 15.40
CA ALA A 355 -10.40 6.11 14.79
C ALA A 355 -10.73 5.68 13.35
N PHE A 356 -9.70 5.54 12.50
CA PHE A 356 -9.85 5.36 11.06
C PHE A 356 -9.54 3.94 10.56
N GLY A 357 -8.90 3.08 11.37
CA GLY A 357 -8.51 1.74 10.95
C GLY A 357 -9.70 0.88 10.50
N ARG A 358 -10.90 1.09 11.06
CA ARG A 358 -12.13 0.37 10.67
C ARG A 358 -12.53 0.59 9.21
N LEU A 359 -12.06 1.66 8.56
CA LEU A 359 -12.30 1.90 7.15
C LEU A 359 -11.65 0.84 6.25
N GLU A 360 -10.56 0.21 6.71
CA GLU A 360 -9.89 -0.88 6.00
C GLU A 360 -10.62 -2.23 6.14
N ASP A 361 -11.42 -2.40 7.19
CA ASP A 361 -12.14 -3.66 7.47
C ASP A 361 -13.43 -3.79 6.66
N THR A 362 -13.88 -2.71 6.01
CA THR A 362 -15.17 -2.69 5.33
C THR A 362 -15.12 -3.55 4.07
N PRO A 363 -15.98 -4.58 3.92
CA PRO A 363 -16.00 -5.42 2.73
C PRO A 363 -16.15 -4.58 1.45
N THR A 364 -15.33 -4.88 0.44
CA THR A 364 -15.31 -4.17 -0.85
C THR A 364 -15.81 -5.03 -2.01
N ALA A 365 -15.86 -6.35 -1.84
CA ALA A 365 -16.41 -7.30 -2.81
C ALA A 365 -17.36 -8.28 -2.10
N THR A 366 -18.62 -8.28 -2.52
CA THR A 366 -19.58 -9.35 -2.23
C THR A 366 -19.82 -10.12 -3.52
N PRO A 367 -19.49 -11.42 -3.59
CA PRO A 367 -19.89 -12.29 -4.69
C PRO A 367 -21.41 -12.18 -4.91
N GLY A 368 -21.83 -11.90 -6.14
CA GLY A 368 -23.25 -11.65 -6.49
C GLY A 368 -23.66 -10.17 -6.54
N SER A 369 -22.83 -9.22 -6.08
CA SER A 369 -23.08 -7.79 -6.35
C SER A 369 -22.77 -7.46 -7.82
N GLY A 370 -23.79 -7.06 -8.58
CA GLY A 370 -23.64 -6.68 -9.98
C GLY A 370 -22.86 -5.37 -10.13
N ALA A 371 -21.52 -5.44 -10.22
CA ALA A 371 -20.70 -4.29 -10.55
C ALA A 371 -20.88 -3.95 -12.05
N LYS A 372 -21.68 -2.92 -12.35
CA LYS A 372 -21.89 -2.45 -13.74
C LYS A 372 -20.57 -1.88 -14.29
N PRO A 373 -20.02 -2.41 -15.40
CA PRO A 373 -18.74 -1.94 -15.95
C PRO A 373 -18.70 -0.43 -16.23
N ALA A 374 -19.80 0.14 -16.74
CA ALA A 374 -19.91 1.59 -16.98
C ALA A 374 -19.80 2.42 -15.69
N ALA A 375 -20.43 1.99 -14.59
CA ALA A 375 -20.33 2.68 -13.30
C ALA A 375 -18.91 2.59 -12.73
N VAL A 376 -18.24 1.44 -12.90
CA VAL A 376 -16.84 1.27 -12.49
C VAL A 376 -15.91 2.14 -13.34
N GLY A 377 -16.11 2.20 -14.65
CA GLY A 377 -15.35 3.08 -15.55
C GLY A 377 -15.51 4.55 -15.17
N ALA A 378 -16.74 5.02 -14.95
CA ALA A 378 -17.02 6.37 -14.48
C ALA A 378 -16.37 6.66 -13.12
N ALA A 379 -16.46 5.72 -12.17
CA ALA A 379 -15.82 5.83 -10.86
C ALA A 379 -14.30 5.97 -10.95
N VAL A 380 -13.64 5.24 -11.85
CA VAL A 380 -12.20 5.38 -12.11
C VAL A 380 -11.89 6.78 -12.62
N VAL A 381 -12.62 7.27 -13.63
CA VAL A 381 -12.41 8.63 -14.17
C VAL A 381 -12.57 9.68 -13.08
N VAL A 382 -13.64 9.61 -12.27
CA VAL A 382 -13.89 10.55 -11.17
C VAL A 382 -12.75 10.53 -10.14
N VAL A 383 -12.17 9.39 -9.81
CA VAL A 383 -11.03 9.33 -8.86
C VAL A 383 -9.77 9.95 -9.47
N PHE A 384 -9.49 9.69 -10.74
CA PHE A 384 -8.25 10.15 -11.36
C PHE A 384 -8.25 11.62 -11.79
N LEU A 385 -9.41 12.29 -11.87
CA LEU A 385 -9.49 13.73 -12.16
C LEU A 385 -8.74 14.60 -11.13
N PRO A 386 -9.08 14.60 -9.82
CA PRO A 386 -8.35 15.40 -8.84
C PRO A 386 -6.91 14.91 -8.63
N VAL A 387 -6.62 13.64 -8.91
CA VAL A 387 -5.26 13.08 -8.88
C VAL A 387 -4.39 13.67 -9.99
N ALA A 388 -4.92 13.77 -11.21
CA ALA A 388 -4.22 14.36 -12.34
C ALA A 388 -4.02 15.86 -12.13
N ASP A 389 -5.02 16.55 -11.59
CA ASP A 389 -4.90 17.96 -11.22
C ASP A 389 -3.83 18.16 -10.15
N ALA A 390 -3.79 17.31 -9.12
CA ALA A 390 -2.75 17.37 -8.08
C ALA A 390 -1.35 17.11 -8.63
N ALA A 391 -1.23 16.22 -9.61
CA ALA A 391 0.05 15.88 -10.23
C ALA A 391 0.60 17.01 -11.11
N LEU A 392 -0.28 17.81 -11.73
CA LEU A 392 0.10 18.88 -12.66
C LEU A 392 0.18 20.26 -11.97
N GLY A 393 -0.77 20.56 -11.08
CA GLY A 393 -0.91 21.86 -10.41
C GLY A 393 -0.46 21.87 -8.95
N GLY A 394 -0.10 20.71 -8.38
CA GLY A 394 0.23 20.58 -6.96
C GLY A 394 -1.00 20.46 -6.05
N LEU A 395 -0.78 20.10 -4.79
CA LEU A 395 -1.88 19.91 -3.84
C LEU A 395 -2.22 21.20 -3.10
N THR A 396 -3.39 21.76 -3.40
CA THR A 396 -3.92 22.97 -2.75
C THR A 396 -5.01 22.65 -1.74
N LEU A 397 -5.35 23.60 -0.87
CA LEU A 397 -6.48 23.46 0.06
C LEU A 397 -7.79 23.18 -0.69
N ALA A 398 -8.06 23.90 -1.79
CA ALA A 398 -9.23 23.66 -2.63
C ALA A 398 -9.24 22.24 -3.21
N LEU A 399 -8.07 21.73 -3.60
CA LEU A 399 -7.94 20.39 -4.15
C LEU A 399 -8.15 19.28 -3.12
N LEU A 400 -7.81 19.52 -1.84
CA LEU A 400 -8.17 18.61 -0.74
C LEU A 400 -9.69 18.47 -0.60
N GLY A 401 -10.41 19.59 -0.61
CA GLY A 401 -11.88 19.61 -0.49
C GLY A 401 -12.58 18.99 -1.70
N THR A 402 -12.19 19.39 -2.91
CA THR A 402 -12.75 18.83 -4.16
C THR A 402 -12.37 17.36 -4.32
N GLY A 403 -11.14 16.96 -4.01
CA GLY A 403 -10.71 15.56 -3.99
C GLY A 403 -11.53 14.70 -3.04
N ALA A 404 -11.82 15.19 -1.82
CA ALA A 404 -12.70 14.51 -0.88
C ALA A 404 -14.12 14.33 -1.44
N ALA A 405 -14.67 15.37 -2.09
CA ALA A 405 -16.00 15.33 -2.71
C ALA A 405 -16.06 14.32 -3.88
N PHE A 406 -15.05 14.31 -4.75
CA PHE A 406 -14.98 13.37 -5.88
C PHE A 406 -14.84 11.93 -5.37
N PHE A 407 -14.03 11.70 -4.35
CA PHE A 407 -13.87 10.37 -3.76
C PHE A 407 -15.14 9.90 -3.05
N ALA A 408 -15.88 10.80 -2.39
CA ALA A 408 -17.21 10.50 -1.85
C ALA A 408 -18.21 10.15 -2.97
N LEU A 409 -18.21 10.91 -4.07
CA LEU A 409 -19.03 10.63 -5.25
C LEU A 409 -18.72 9.25 -5.84
N THR A 410 -17.45 8.85 -5.93
CA THR A 410 -17.04 7.49 -6.33
C THR A 410 -17.67 6.41 -5.45
N GLN A 411 -17.70 6.62 -4.13
CA GLN A 411 -18.32 5.66 -3.20
C GLN A 411 -19.83 5.53 -3.48
N LEU A 412 -20.51 6.65 -3.74
CA LEU A 412 -21.93 6.65 -4.12
C LEU A 412 -22.19 5.94 -5.44
N ILE A 413 -21.40 6.24 -6.49
CA ILE A 413 -21.49 5.59 -7.81
C ILE A 413 -21.35 4.06 -7.69
N LEU A 414 -20.45 3.59 -6.82
CA LEU A 414 -20.18 2.17 -6.62
C LEU A 414 -21.15 1.49 -5.64
N GLY A 415 -22.19 2.19 -5.18
CA GLY A 415 -23.19 1.66 -4.24
C GLY A 415 -22.63 1.35 -2.86
N ALA A 416 -21.51 1.96 -2.49
CA ALA A 416 -20.99 1.94 -1.13
C ALA A 416 -21.71 3.03 -0.31
N VAL A 417 -22.96 2.80 0.07
CA VAL A 417 -23.69 3.73 0.96
C VAL A 417 -22.99 3.79 2.32
N PRO A 418 -22.87 4.98 2.95
CA PRO A 418 -22.22 5.11 4.25
C PRO A 418 -22.94 4.30 5.33
N TRP A 419 -22.15 3.54 6.09
CA TRP A 419 -22.35 3.18 7.50
C TRP A 419 -23.82 3.00 7.97
N ARG A 420 -24.33 1.77 7.90
CA ARG A 420 -25.34 1.31 8.87
C ARG A 420 -24.62 0.41 9.86
N SER A 421 -24.50 0.85 11.11
CA SER A 421 -23.98 0.00 12.20
C SER A 421 -24.87 -1.25 12.28
N PRO A 422 -24.33 -2.47 12.11
CA PRO A 422 -25.01 -3.63 12.62
C PRO A 422 -24.84 -3.57 14.12
N VAL A 423 -25.84 -3.05 14.84
CA VAL A 423 -26.01 -3.44 16.24
C VAL A 423 -26.17 -4.96 16.20
N PRO A 424 -25.26 -5.76 16.79
CA PRO A 424 -25.51 -7.19 16.93
C PRO A 424 -26.64 -7.31 17.95
N GLY A 425 -27.87 -7.45 17.46
CA GLY A 425 -28.96 -7.93 18.28
C GLY A 425 -28.55 -9.29 18.81
N HIS A 426 -28.23 -9.35 20.11
CA HIS A 426 -28.10 -10.59 20.85
C HIS A 426 -29.42 -11.35 20.71
N ARG A 427 -29.51 -12.24 19.72
CA ARG A 427 -30.40 -13.39 19.80
C ARG A 427 -29.73 -14.37 20.76
N THR A 428 -29.92 -14.14 22.05
CA THR A 428 -29.76 -15.17 23.08
C THR A 428 -30.71 -16.31 22.73
N ALA A 429 -30.17 -17.37 22.14
CA ALA A 429 -30.79 -18.68 22.19
C ALA A 429 -30.71 -19.14 23.65
N ALA A 430 -31.73 -18.80 24.44
CA ALA A 430 -31.89 -19.32 25.78
C ALA A 430 -32.23 -20.81 25.68
N ALA A 431 -31.24 -21.64 25.99
CA ALA A 431 -31.40 -23.05 26.29
C ALA A 431 -32.29 -23.18 27.55
N GLY A 432 -33.57 -23.49 27.35
CA GLY A 432 -34.50 -23.82 28.42
C GLY A 432 -34.44 -25.31 28.77
N THR A 433 -33.44 -25.74 29.53
CA THR A 433 -33.48 -27.03 30.24
C THR A 433 -33.95 -26.83 31.68
N ARG A 434 -35.17 -27.30 31.99
CA ARG A 434 -35.70 -27.79 33.28
C ARG A 434 -37.20 -28.02 33.03
N ARG A 435 -37.85 -29.13 33.39
CA ARG A 435 -37.76 -29.89 34.65
C ARG A 435 -38.56 -31.19 34.48
N ARG A 436 -38.00 -32.30 34.98
CA ARG A 436 -38.65 -33.60 35.14
C ARG A 436 -39.42 -33.61 36.48
N ALA A 437 -40.72 -33.93 36.48
CA ALA A 437 -41.42 -34.57 37.61
C ALA A 437 -42.91 -34.85 37.29
N GLY A 438 -43.37 -36.09 37.52
CA GLY A 438 -44.69 -36.32 38.14
C GLY A 438 -45.83 -36.97 37.33
N ARG A 439 -45.82 -38.31 37.28
CA ARG A 439 -46.98 -39.25 37.45
C ARG A 439 -48.40 -38.88 36.94
N ARG A 440 -48.96 -39.74 36.07
CA ARG A 440 -50.12 -40.68 36.32
C ARG A 440 -50.42 -41.46 35.02
N ARG A 441 -50.18 -42.79 35.00
CA ARG A 441 -51.13 -43.91 35.22
C ARG A 441 -52.14 -44.15 34.08
N GLY A 442 -51.98 -45.29 33.38
CA GLY A 442 -53.08 -46.11 32.87
C GLY A 442 -53.04 -46.51 31.39
N ARG A 443 -52.61 -47.75 31.07
CA ARG A 443 -53.49 -48.90 30.74
C ARG A 443 -52.78 -49.96 29.85
N LYS A 444 -52.63 -51.14 30.49
CA LYS A 444 -52.43 -52.55 30.10
C LYS A 444 -52.41 -53.01 28.61
N GLY A 445 -51.58 -54.05 28.40
CA GLY A 445 -51.78 -55.22 27.50
C GLY A 445 -50.48 -55.60 26.75
N ILE A 446 -49.58 -56.46 27.25
CA ILE A 446 -49.55 -57.96 27.15
C ILE A 446 -49.75 -58.43 25.69
N ALA A 447 -48.99 -59.34 25.07
CA ALA A 447 -47.69 -60.01 25.21
C ALA A 447 -47.54 -60.88 23.94
N SER A 448 -46.31 -61.25 23.55
CA SER A 448 -45.90 -62.43 22.76
C SER A 448 -44.65 -62.04 21.94
N GLY A 449 -43.51 -62.72 21.95
CA GLY A 449 -43.25 -64.11 22.31
C GLY A 449 -42.49 -64.76 21.15
N VAL A 450 -41.16 -64.75 21.25
CA VAL A 450 -40.23 -65.80 20.77
C VAL A 450 -40.37 -66.31 19.32
N LYS A 451 -39.59 -65.74 18.41
CA LYS A 451 -38.37 -66.35 17.82
C LYS A 451 -37.59 -65.31 17.03
#